data_AF-A0A2A3E1X4-F1
#
_entry.id   AF-A0A2A3E1X4-F1
#
_cell.length_a   1.000
_cell.length_b   1.000
_cell.length_c   1.000
_cell.angle_alpha   90.00
_cell.angle_beta   90.00
_cell.angle_gamma   90.00
#
_symmetry.space_group_name_H-M   'P 1'
#
loop_
_entity.id
_entity.type
_entity.pdbx_description
1 polymer ?
#
loop_
_entity_poly.entity_id
_entity_poly.type
_entity_poly.pdbx_seq_one_letter_code
_entity_poly.pdbx_strand_id
1 'polypeptide(L)'
;MQKMFLKKIIFNISLSLKLQNINIRYYCSNKILESAEEKPIYLEEIKDNSKLEEKRNKSRLSFADRNRLFEQKPYNEPIEWYHNTIKYKKRILGRYGMAALGIPAGLAWPTPEEVEEQKEYEKIAFPLSIQERLKKIKEEKKKKEDILKARQAQIANKMLGMEKLIAQIKTKIAEKKAAELEAKERKERKIEEIRRQLIAEGTISKHSLTEAITLAEKDEKKKKKELKKTKMLERQKRLAERLIQAQQQNENLEAENKNETDSKK
;
A
#
# COMPACT_ATOMS: atom_id res chain seq x y z
N MET A 1 -56.60 54.54 30.44
CA MET A 1 -56.67 53.92 31.78
C MET A 1 -57.93 53.09 31.88
N GLN A 2 -57.82 51.77 31.79
CA GLN A 2 -58.74 50.83 32.44
C GLN A 2 -58.08 49.45 32.41
N LYS A 3 -57.72 48.99 33.61
CA LYS A 3 -57.10 47.68 33.88
C LYS A 3 -58.12 46.60 33.52
N MET A 4 -57.90 45.89 32.41
CA MET A 4 -58.56 44.59 32.19
C MET A 4 -57.87 43.58 33.11
N PHE A 5 -58.55 43.29 34.21
CA PHE A 5 -58.18 42.34 35.25
C PHE A 5 -57.87 40.96 34.65
N LEU A 6 -56.77 40.36 35.11
CA LEU A 6 -56.32 38.97 34.93
C LEU A 6 -57.35 37.87 35.30
N LYS A 7 -58.58 38.25 35.66
CA LYS A 7 -59.67 37.33 36.02
C LYS A 7 -60.37 36.68 34.81
N LYS A 8 -60.01 37.02 33.58
CA LYS A 8 -60.60 36.41 32.36
C LYS A 8 -59.78 35.27 31.74
N ILE A 9 -58.62 34.91 32.30
CA ILE A 9 -57.72 33.90 31.70
C ILE A 9 -57.79 32.54 32.43
N ILE A 10 -58.40 32.42 33.61
CA ILE A 10 -58.24 31.22 34.46
C ILE A 10 -59.49 30.34 34.58
N PHE A 11 -60.64 30.72 34.03
CA PHE A 11 -61.85 29.87 34.05
C PHE A 11 -62.44 29.69 32.65
N ASN A 12 -61.70 29.01 31.78
CA ASN A 12 -62.30 28.32 30.63
C ASN A 12 -61.51 27.06 30.25
N ILE A 13 -60.99 26.37 31.27
CA ILE A 13 -60.60 24.97 31.14
C ILE A 13 -61.86 24.18 31.45
N SER A 14 -62.64 23.88 30.42
CA SER A 14 -63.64 22.82 30.52
C SER A 14 -62.88 21.51 30.76
N LEU A 15 -62.80 21.12 32.04
CA LEU A 15 -62.46 19.76 32.46
C LEU A 15 -63.51 18.81 31.88
N SER A 16 -63.34 18.43 30.62
CA SER A 16 -63.97 17.24 30.05
C SER A 16 -63.21 16.03 30.61
N LEU A 17 -63.43 15.77 31.90
CA LEU A 17 -63.22 14.45 32.47
C LEU A 17 -64.15 13.50 31.72
N LYS A 18 -63.64 12.88 30.66
CA LYS A 18 -64.18 11.61 30.16
C LYS A 18 -63.89 10.57 31.24
N LEU A 19 -64.73 10.56 32.28
CA LEU A 19 -64.99 9.37 33.06
C LEU A 19 -65.49 8.34 32.06
N GLN A 20 -64.59 7.49 31.59
CA GLN A 20 -64.97 6.30 30.85
C GLN A 20 -65.83 5.48 31.81
N ASN A 21 -67.07 5.27 31.41
CA ASN A 21 -68.06 4.44 32.09
C ASN A 21 -67.40 3.17 32.63
N ILE A 22 -67.31 3.09 33.95
CA ILE A 22 -67.12 1.82 34.64
C ILE A 22 -68.44 1.09 34.41
N ASN A 23 -68.49 0.23 33.40
CA ASN A 23 -69.58 -0.72 33.24
C ASN A 23 -69.53 -1.67 34.43
N ILE A 24 -70.24 -1.31 35.50
CA ILE A 24 -70.68 -2.25 36.52
C ILE A 24 -71.61 -3.21 35.77
N ARG A 25 -71.10 -4.40 35.42
CA ARG A 25 -71.93 -5.46 34.87
C ARG A 25 -72.85 -5.95 35.98
N TYR A 26 -74.06 -5.40 36.03
CA TYR A 26 -75.18 -6.05 36.68
C TYR A 26 -75.53 -7.31 35.88
N TYR A 27 -75.23 -8.48 36.43
CA TYR A 27 -75.90 -9.71 35.99
C TYR A 27 -77.24 -9.78 36.70
N CYS A 28 -78.24 -9.08 36.16
CA CYS A 28 -79.63 -9.35 36.48
C CYS A 28 -80.26 -9.98 35.24
N SER A 29 -80.28 -11.32 35.19
CA SER A 29 -81.21 -12.00 34.29
C SER A 29 -82.62 -11.75 34.81
N ASN A 30 -83.49 -11.16 34.00
CA ASN A 30 -84.91 -10.93 34.34
C ASN A 30 -85.75 -12.23 34.31
N LYS A 31 -85.16 -13.36 34.69
CA LYS A 31 -85.89 -14.61 34.93
C LYS A 31 -85.75 -14.94 36.41
N ILE A 32 -86.87 -14.90 37.10
CA ILE A 32 -87.02 -15.37 38.47
C ILE A 32 -86.67 -16.86 38.46
N LEU A 33 -85.68 -17.25 39.26
CA LEU A 33 -85.32 -18.65 39.49
C LEU A 33 -86.45 -19.31 40.29
N GLU A 34 -87.21 -20.21 39.67
CA GLU A 34 -88.28 -20.95 40.34
C GLU A 34 -87.78 -22.20 41.10
N SER A 35 -86.49 -22.57 40.99
CA SER A 35 -85.92 -23.69 41.77
C SER A 35 -84.41 -23.58 41.97
N ALA A 36 -83.91 -24.05 43.12
CA ALA A 36 -82.53 -23.90 43.60
C ALA A 36 -81.48 -24.81 42.91
N GLU A 37 -81.89 -25.63 41.93
CA GLU A 37 -81.02 -26.64 41.30
C GLU A 37 -80.56 -26.28 39.88
N GLU A 38 -80.96 -25.13 39.33
CA GLU A 38 -80.55 -24.74 37.98
C GLU A 38 -79.09 -24.26 37.97
N LYS A 39 -78.20 -25.08 37.38
CA LYS A 39 -76.82 -24.68 37.08
C LYS A 39 -76.83 -23.53 36.08
N PRO A 40 -76.16 -22.39 36.35
CA PRO A 40 -76.14 -21.27 35.42
C PRO A 40 -75.53 -21.73 34.08
N ILE A 41 -76.28 -21.54 32.99
CA ILE A 41 -75.77 -21.74 31.63
C ILE A 41 -74.83 -20.57 31.34
N TYR A 42 -73.53 -20.79 31.50
CA TYR A 42 -72.53 -19.87 30.99
C TYR A 42 -72.59 -19.96 29.46
N LEU A 43 -72.89 -18.84 28.79
CA LEU A 43 -72.57 -18.71 27.37
C LEU A 43 -71.06 -18.90 27.26
N GLU A 44 -70.64 -20.07 26.77
CA GLU A 44 -69.27 -20.32 26.35
C GLU A 44 -69.02 -19.44 25.13
N GLU A 45 -68.74 -18.15 25.38
CA GLU A 45 -68.04 -17.33 24.41
C GLU A 45 -66.78 -18.13 24.08
N ILE A 46 -66.69 -18.63 22.84
CA ILE A 46 -65.48 -19.19 22.27
C ILE A 46 -64.46 -18.05 22.35
N LYS A 47 -63.72 -18.00 23.46
CA LYS A 47 -62.73 -16.97 23.68
C LYS A 47 -61.64 -17.29 22.68
N ASP A 48 -61.59 -16.53 21.60
CA ASP A 48 -60.45 -16.54 20.69
C ASP A 48 -59.18 -16.33 21.54
N ASN A 49 -58.46 -17.42 21.80
CA ASN A 49 -57.30 -17.39 22.70
C ASN A 49 -56.27 -16.34 22.26
N SER A 50 -56.19 -16.08 20.95
CA SER A 50 -55.39 -15.02 20.35
C SER A 50 -55.74 -13.62 20.89
N LYS A 51 -57.03 -13.28 20.99
CA LYS A 51 -57.48 -11.98 21.54
C LYS A 51 -57.18 -11.86 23.03
N LEU A 52 -57.16 -12.97 23.76
CA LEU A 52 -56.75 -13.00 25.17
C LEU A 52 -55.23 -12.81 25.33
N GLU A 53 -54.44 -13.42 24.47
CA GLU A 53 -52.97 -13.29 24.45
C GLU A 53 -52.53 -11.87 24.11
N GLU A 54 -53.21 -11.21 23.17
CA GLU A 54 -53.01 -9.79 22.87
C GLU A 54 -53.28 -8.92 24.10
N LYS A 55 -54.37 -9.17 24.83
CA LYS A 55 -54.68 -8.46 26.08
C LYS A 55 -53.67 -8.73 27.20
N ARG A 56 -53.08 -9.94 27.24
CA ARG A 56 -52.01 -10.30 28.18
C ARG A 56 -50.67 -9.63 27.84
N ASN A 57 -50.48 -9.21 26.60
CA ASN A 57 -49.25 -8.55 26.14
C ASN A 57 -49.15 -7.10 26.66
N LYS A 58 -48.62 -6.93 27.88
CA LYS A 58 -48.39 -5.61 28.49
C LYS A 58 -47.39 -4.74 27.72
N SER A 59 -46.40 -5.37 27.07
CA SER A 59 -45.36 -4.66 26.31
C SER A 59 -45.88 -4.00 25.04
N ARG A 60 -47.08 -4.39 24.57
CA ARG A 60 -47.67 -3.97 23.28
C ARG A 60 -46.75 -4.19 22.07
N LEU A 61 -45.75 -5.04 22.23
CA LEU A 61 -44.81 -5.40 21.18
C LEU A 61 -45.52 -6.20 20.09
N SER A 62 -45.13 -6.01 18.83
CA SER A 62 -45.61 -6.81 17.72
C SER A 62 -45.34 -8.30 17.96
N PHE A 63 -46.20 -9.17 17.44
CA PHE A 63 -46.05 -10.63 17.56
C PHE A 63 -44.64 -11.09 17.16
N ALA A 64 -44.10 -10.56 16.06
CA ALA A 64 -42.79 -10.95 15.56
C ALA A 64 -41.63 -10.52 16.45
N ASP A 65 -41.69 -9.30 16.99
CA ASP A 65 -40.65 -8.78 17.88
C ASP A 65 -40.72 -9.45 19.25
N ARG A 66 -41.93 -9.79 19.72
CA ARG A 66 -42.15 -10.59 20.92
C ARG A 66 -41.57 -11.99 20.76
N ASN A 67 -41.84 -12.67 19.65
CA ASN A 67 -41.27 -14.00 19.39
C ASN A 67 -39.75 -13.92 19.29
N ARG A 68 -39.20 -12.85 18.71
CA ARG A 68 -37.75 -12.64 18.68
C ARG A 68 -37.15 -12.52 20.09
N LEU A 69 -37.84 -11.84 21.00
CA LEU A 69 -37.43 -11.71 22.41
C LEU A 69 -37.44 -13.07 23.14
N PHE A 70 -38.40 -13.94 22.83
CA PHE A 70 -38.52 -15.27 23.41
C PHE A 70 -37.76 -16.36 22.64
N GLU A 71 -36.89 -15.98 21.71
CA GLU A 71 -36.14 -16.94 20.88
C GLU A 71 -37.06 -17.93 20.14
N GLN A 72 -38.18 -17.43 19.63
CA GLN A 72 -39.16 -18.16 18.84
C GLN A 72 -39.26 -17.59 17.42
N LYS A 73 -39.88 -18.38 16.52
CA LYS A 73 -40.08 -18.01 15.11
C LYS A 73 -40.82 -16.67 15.00
N PRO A 74 -40.26 -15.62 14.37
CA PRO A 74 -40.88 -14.31 14.30
C PRO A 74 -42.18 -14.27 13.49
N TYR A 75 -42.20 -14.95 12.34
CA TYR A 75 -43.35 -14.94 11.43
C TYR A 75 -43.80 -16.37 11.16
N ASN A 76 -45.10 -16.61 11.26
CA ASN A 76 -45.67 -17.90 10.87
C ASN A 76 -45.65 -18.05 9.35
N GLU A 77 -46.08 -16.99 8.65
CA GLU A 77 -46.13 -16.88 7.19
C GLU A 77 -45.03 -15.94 6.66
N PRO A 78 -44.53 -16.19 5.44
CA PRO A 78 -43.53 -15.33 4.81
C PRO A 78 -44.16 -13.99 4.39
N ILE A 79 -43.88 -12.93 5.16
CA ILE A 79 -44.31 -11.55 4.80
C ILE A 79 -43.56 -11.00 3.59
N GLU A 80 -42.24 -11.17 3.55
CA GLU A 80 -41.37 -10.58 2.54
C GLU A 80 -40.78 -11.66 1.62
N TRP A 81 -40.45 -11.31 0.38
CA TRP A 81 -39.97 -12.27 -0.62
C TRP A 81 -38.75 -13.09 -0.14
N TYR A 82 -37.84 -12.46 0.62
CA TYR A 82 -36.63 -13.14 1.09
C TYR A 82 -36.92 -14.21 2.15
N HIS A 83 -38.08 -14.19 2.82
CA HIS A 83 -38.49 -15.24 3.75
C HIS A 83 -38.63 -16.60 3.06
N ASN A 84 -38.91 -16.59 1.75
CA ASN A 84 -39.01 -17.80 0.95
C ASN A 84 -37.65 -18.37 0.53
N THR A 85 -36.58 -17.57 0.62
CA THR A 85 -35.24 -17.99 0.19
C THR A 85 -34.65 -19.07 1.09
N ILE A 86 -33.80 -19.92 0.50
CA ILE A 86 -33.03 -20.96 1.20
C ILE A 86 -32.18 -20.33 2.31
N LYS A 87 -31.55 -19.19 2.03
CA LYS A 87 -30.71 -18.45 2.99
C LYS A 87 -31.47 -18.07 4.26
N TYR A 88 -32.69 -17.54 4.12
CA TYR A 88 -33.51 -17.19 5.28
C TYR A 88 -33.91 -18.42 6.08
N LYS A 89 -34.32 -19.49 5.40
CA LYS A 89 -34.69 -20.77 6.02
C LYS A 89 -33.51 -21.39 6.79
N LYS A 90 -32.29 -21.38 6.22
CA LYS A 90 -31.05 -21.79 6.91
C LYS A 90 -30.81 -20.96 8.18
N ARG A 91 -31.06 -19.64 8.13
CA ARG A 91 -30.93 -18.76 9.29
C ARG A 91 -31.97 -19.06 10.38
N ILE A 92 -33.22 -19.33 10.01
CA ILE A 92 -34.27 -19.73 10.96
C ILE A 92 -33.92 -21.07 11.61
N LEU A 93 -33.45 -22.04 10.83
CA LEU A 93 -33.00 -23.34 11.34
C LEU A 93 -31.88 -23.18 12.37
N GLY A 94 -30.86 -22.36 12.06
CA GLY A 94 -29.72 -22.16 12.96
C GLY A 94 -30.05 -21.39 14.24
N ARG A 95 -31.05 -20.49 14.21
CA ARG A 95 -31.43 -19.68 15.38
C ARG A 95 -32.49 -20.33 16.26
N TYR A 96 -33.51 -20.93 15.65
CA TYR A 96 -34.72 -21.38 16.34
C TYR A 96 -34.92 -22.91 16.27
N GLY A 97 -34.03 -23.62 15.58
CA GLY A 97 -34.05 -25.07 15.47
C GLY A 97 -35.12 -25.61 14.50
N MET A 98 -35.26 -26.94 14.51
CA MET A 98 -36.15 -27.67 13.60
C MET A 98 -37.63 -27.35 13.83
N ALA A 99 -38.03 -27.19 15.10
CA ALA A 99 -39.41 -26.95 15.49
C ALA A 99 -39.98 -25.66 14.86
N ALA A 100 -39.15 -24.64 14.68
CA ALA A 100 -39.53 -23.37 14.07
C ALA A 100 -39.55 -23.41 12.53
N LEU A 101 -38.76 -24.28 11.90
CA LEU A 101 -38.62 -24.30 10.46
C LEU A 101 -39.80 -25.00 9.78
N GLY A 102 -40.26 -26.13 10.34
CA GLY A 102 -41.34 -26.94 9.75
C GLY A 102 -40.97 -27.61 8.42
N ILE A 103 -39.68 -27.63 8.05
CA ILE A 103 -39.11 -28.20 6.82
C ILE A 103 -37.94 -29.11 7.26
N PRO A 104 -37.62 -30.20 6.53
CA PRO A 104 -36.44 -31.01 6.84
C PRO A 104 -35.14 -30.21 6.83
N ALA A 105 -34.24 -30.48 7.79
CA ALA A 105 -32.92 -29.85 7.86
C ALA A 105 -31.98 -30.20 6.70
N GLY A 106 -32.35 -31.15 5.83
CA GLY A 106 -31.61 -31.46 4.60
C GLY A 106 -31.38 -30.22 3.72
N LEU A 107 -32.25 -29.21 3.82
CA LEU A 107 -32.07 -27.90 3.18
C LEU A 107 -30.75 -27.21 3.55
N ALA A 108 -30.16 -27.51 4.71
CA ALA A 108 -28.90 -26.92 5.16
C ALA A 108 -27.72 -27.33 4.26
N TRP A 109 -27.76 -28.56 3.75
CA TRP A 109 -26.75 -29.12 2.87
C TRP A 109 -26.92 -28.62 1.43
N PRO A 110 -25.81 -28.48 0.68
CA PRO A 110 -25.88 -28.13 -0.72
C PRO A 110 -26.50 -29.26 -1.54
N THR A 111 -27.06 -28.91 -2.70
CA THR A 111 -27.51 -29.88 -3.69
C THR A 111 -26.29 -30.53 -4.37
N PRO A 112 -26.43 -31.72 -4.98
CA PRO A 112 -25.33 -32.33 -5.74
C PRO A 112 -24.79 -31.42 -6.84
N GLU A 113 -25.65 -30.65 -7.50
CA GLU A 113 -25.28 -29.64 -8.50
C GLU A 113 -24.42 -28.52 -7.88
N GLU A 114 -24.85 -27.94 -6.75
CA GLU A 114 -24.07 -26.92 -6.03
C GLU A 114 -22.70 -27.46 -5.57
N VAL A 115 -22.61 -28.75 -5.23
CA VAL A 115 -21.35 -29.40 -4.85
C VAL A 115 -20.41 -29.52 -6.04
N GLU A 116 -20.93 -29.83 -7.23
CA GLU A 116 -20.13 -29.90 -8.46
C GLU A 116 -19.61 -28.52 -8.86
N GLU A 117 -20.46 -27.49 -8.82
CA GLU A 117 -20.06 -26.10 -9.06
C GLU A 117 -18.97 -25.64 -8.07
N GLN A 118 -19.11 -25.99 -6.78
CA GLN A 118 -18.10 -25.67 -5.77
C GLN A 118 -16.77 -26.39 -6.04
N LYS A 119 -16.80 -27.66 -6.45
CA LYS A 119 -15.60 -28.40 -6.82
C LYS A 119 -14.91 -27.79 -8.04
N GLU A 120 -15.67 -27.35 -9.04
CA GLU A 120 -15.10 -26.67 -10.21
C GLU A 120 -14.49 -25.32 -9.84
N TYR A 121 -15.18 -24.53 -9.02
CA TYR A 121 -14.67 -23.28 -8.49
C TYR A 121 -13.36 -23.49 -7.72
N GLU A 122 -13.30 -24.49 -6.83
CA GLU A 122 -12.09 -24.80 -6.07
C GLU A 122 -10.93 -25.21 -6.97
N LYS A 123 -11.18 -26.03 -8.00
CA LYS A 123 -10.16 -26.42 -8.97
C LYS A 123 -9.61 -25.23 -9.74
N ILE A 124 -10.46 -24.29 -10.14
CA ILE A 124 -10.07 -23.11 -10.92
C ILE A 124 -9.38 -22.07 -10.04
N ALA A 125 -9.96 -21.73 -8.89
CA ALA A 125 -9.46 -20.70 -7.99
C ALA A 125 -8.21 -21.16 -7.23
N PHE A 126 -8.16 -22.44 -6.85
CA PHE A 126 -7.08 -23.03 -6.04
C PHE A 126 -6.50 -24.29 -6.69
N PRO A 127 -5.80 -24.15 -7.83
CA PRO A 127 -5.34 -25.29 -8.62
C PRO A 127 -4.23 -26.11 -7.94
N LEU A 128 -3.50 -25.52 -6.99
CA LEU A 128 -2.36 -26.16 -6.35
C LEU A 128 -2.75 -26.82 -5.03
N SER A 129 -2.30 -28.06 -4.86
CA SER A 129 -2.39 -28.74 -3.58
C SER A 129 -1.55 -28.02 -2.51
N ILE A 130 -1.93 -28.17 -1.25
CA ILE A 130 -1.21 -27.62 -0.10
C ILE A 130 0.27 -28.04 -0.13
N GLN A 131 0.53 -29.30 -0.46
CA GLN A 131 1.90 -29.84 -0.53
C GLN A 131 2.73 -29.16 -1.62
N GLU A 132 2.14 -28.91 -2.78
CA GLU A 132 2.79 -28.23 -3.90
C GLU A 132 3.06 -26.76 -3.58
N ARG A 133 2.08 -26.10 -2.94
CA ARG A 133 2.24 -24.72 -2.47
C ARG A 133 3.41 -24.61 -1.50
N LEU A 134 3.53 -25.56 -0.56
CA LEU A 134 4.66 -25.62 0.37
C LEU A 134 6.00 -25.84 -0.34
N LYS A 135 6.04 -26.69 -1.38
CA LYS A 135 7.24 -26.87 -2.21
C LYS A 135 7.64 -25.57 -2.89
N LYS A 136 6.69 -24.87 -3.54
CA LYS A 136 6.95 -23.56 -4.17
C LYS A 136 7.49 -22.53 -3.18
N ILE A 137 6.88 -22.42 -1.99
CA ILE A 137 7.36 -21.51 -0.93
C ILE A 137 8.79 -21.86 -0.51
N LYS A 138 9.12 -23.15 -0.37
CA LYS A 138 10.49 -23.59 -0.04
C LYS A 138 11.47 -23.23 -1.15
N GLU A 139 11.12 -23.41 -2.41
CA GLU A 139 11.96 -23.06 -3.56
C GLU A 139 12.17 -21.54 -3.66
N GLU A 140 11.14 -20.73 -3.46
CA GLU A 140 11.25 -19.27 -3.45
C GLU A 140 12.17 -18.78 -2.33
N LYS A 141 12.08 -19.39 -1.13
CA LYS A 141 12.97 -19.07 -0.02
C LYS A 141 14.43 -19.37 -0.37
N LYS A 142 14.70 -20.57 -0.92
CA LYS A 142 16.05 -20.94 -1.38
C LYS A 142 16.59 -19.95 -2.41
N LYS A 143 15.81 -19.62 -3.44
CA LYS A 143 16.20 -18.64 -4.47
C LYS A 143 16.55 -17.27 -3.85
N LYS A 144 15.75 -16.80 -2.89
CA LYS A 144 16.03 -15.53 -2.18
C LYS A 144 17.32 -15.61 -1.36
N GLU A 145 17.54 -16.71 -0.66
CA GLU A 145 18.78 -16.94 0.11
C GLU A 145 20.01 -16.95 -0.80
N ASP A 146 19.93 -17.60 -1.96
CA ASP A 146 21.02 -17.67 -2.92
C ASP A 146 21.35 -16.29 -3.52
N ILE A 147 20.32 -15.49 -3.84
CA ILE A 147 20.50 -14.09 -4.28
C ILE A 147 21.18 -13.25 -3.20
N LEU A 148 20.76 -13.41 -1.94
CA LEU A 148 21.36 -12.68 -0.82
C LEU A 148 22.84 -13.09 -0.62
N LYS A 149 23.15 -14.38 -0.66
CA LYS A 149 24.52 -14.89 -0.57
C LYS A 149 25.40 -14.36 -1.71
N ALA A 150 24.91 -14.40 -2.94
CA ALA A 150 25.63 -13.86 -4.10
C ALA A 150 25.91 -12.36 -3.95
N ARG A 151 24.91 -11.59 -3.49
CA ARG A 151 25.06 -10.16 -3.22
C ARG A 151 26.09 -9.90 -2.12
N GLN A 152 26.04 -10.66 -1.03
CA GLN A 152 27.01 -10.53 0.07
C GLN A 152 28.44 -10.84 -0.40
N ALA A 153 28.63 -11.89 -1.20
CA ALA A 153 29.93 -12.22 -1.79
C ALA A 153 30.46 -11.10 -2.68
N GLN A 154 29.61 -10.49 -3.52
CA GLN A 154 29.99 -9.33 -4.34
C GLN A 154 30.39 -8.12 -3.50
N ILE A 155 29.64 -7.84 -2.42
CA ILE A 155 29.98 -6.75 -1.49
C ILE A 155 31.33 -7.03 -0.84
N ALA A 156 31.55 -8.23 -0.31
CA ALA A 156 32.81 -8.63 0.30
C ALA A 156 34.00 -8.42 -0.66
N ASN A 157 33.87 -8.85 -1.92
CA ASN A 157 34.92 -8.66 -2.93
C ASN A 157 35.21 -7.17 -3.19
N LYS A 158 34.18 -6.31 -3.22
CA LYS A 158 34.35 -4.86 -3.37
C LYS A 158 35.00 -4.22 -2.14
N MET A 159 34.66 -4.69 -0.94
CA MET A 159 35.24 -4.20 0.31
C MET A 159 36.74 -4.47 0.39
N LEU A 160 37.23 -5.61 -0.10
CA LEU A 160 38.66 -5.92 -0.19
C LEU A 160 39.44 -4.90 -1.04
N GLY A 161 38.82 -4.34 -2.08
CA GLY A 161 39.43 -3.31 -2.94
C GLY A 161 39.29 -1.87 -2.41
N MET A 162 38.54 -1.66 -1.33
CA MET A 162 38.13 -0.33 -0.87
C MET A 162 39.31 0.49 -0.34
N GLU A 163 40.19 -0.12 0.46
CA GLU A 163 41.33 0.57 1.06
C GLU A 163 42.30 1.13 0.01
N LYS A 164 42.59 0.32 -1.02
CA LYS A 164 43.42 0.74 -2.17
C LYS A 164 42.79 1.93 -2.89
N LEU A 165 41.48 1.91 -3.09
CA LEU A 165 40.75 2.98 -3.76
C LEU A 165 40.78 4.28 -2.92
N ILE A 166 40.58 4.18 -1.60
CA ILE A 166 40.70 5.31 -0.67
C ILE A 166 42.11 5.91 -0.74
N ALA A 167 43.15 5.08 -0.75
CA ALA A 167 44.53 5.53 -0.85
C ALA A 167 44.77 6.30 -2.16
N GLN A 168 44.33 5.76 -3.30
CA GLN A 168 44.43 6.42 -4.61
C GLN A 168 43.67 7.75 -4.68
N ILE A 169 42.52 7.87 -4.01
CA ILE A 169 41.79 9.13 -3.95
C ILE A 169 42.56 10.14 -3.10
N LYS A 170 43.08 9.73 -1.94
CA LYS A 170 43.88 10.60 -1.07
C LYS A 170 45.13 11.11 -1.77
N THR A 171 45.85 10.27 -2.51
CA THR A 171 47.02 10.71 -3.29
C THR A 171 46.64 11.72 -4.36
N LYS A 172 45.59 11.46 -5.15
CA LYS A 172 45.10 12.42 -6.16
C LYS A 172 44.68 13.76 -5.56
N ILE A 173 44.06 13.75 -4.38
CA ILE A 173 43.70 14.99 -3.67
C ILE A 173 44.97 15.74 -3.25
N ALA A 174 45.96 15.04 -2.69
CA ALA A 174 47.23 15.65 -2.28
C ALA A 174 47.99 16.24 -3.48
N GLU A 175 48.10 15.51 -4.59
CA GLU A 175 48.72 15.98 -5.83
C GLU A 175 48.03 17.24 -6.37
N LYS A 176 46.70 17.26 -6.39
CA LYS A 176 45.94 18.46 -6.83
C LYS A 176 46.18 19.65 -5.92
N LYS A 177 46.20 19.45 -4.60
CA LYS A 177 46.48 20.52 -3.63
C LYS A 177 47.91 21.05 -3.80
N ALA A 178 48.89 20.18 -3.96
CA ALA A 178 50.28 20.57 -4.18
C ALA A 178 50.45 21.36 -5.49
N ALA A 179 49.83 20.90 -6.57
CA ALA A 179 49.86 21.61 -7.86
C ALA A 179 49.16 22.98 -7.79
N GLU A 180 48.09 23.11 -7.01
CA GLU A 180 47.42 24.40 -6.80
C GLU A 180 48.29 25.37 -6.00
N LEU A 181 48.97 24.89 -4.94
CA LEU A 181 49.90 25.69 -4.15
C LEU A 181 51.10 26.13 -4.99
N GLU A 182 51.72 25.22 -5.75
CA GLU A 182 52.83 25.56 -6.64
C GLU A 182 52.39 26.56 -7.71
N ALA A 183 51.18 26.44 -8.25
CA ALA A 183 50.64 27.41 -9.20
C ALA A 183 50.41 28.79 -8.56
N LYS A 184 50.03 28.86 -7.28
CA LYS A 184 49.91 30.12 -6.54
C LYS A 184 51.29 30.74 -6.32
N GLU A 185 52.24 29.98 -5.80
CA GLU A 185 53.62 30.45 -5.60
C GLU A 185 54.27 30.93 -6.91
N ARG A 186 54.10 30.19 -8.01
CA ARG A 186 54.62 30.59 -9.33
C ARG A 186 53.98 31.88 -9.83
N LYS A 187 52.70 32.12 -9.53
CA LYS A 187 52.03 33.39 -9.87
C LYS A 187 52.55 34.53 -9.00
N GLU A 188 52.71 34.30 -7.71
CA GLU A 188 53.24 35.30 -6.76
C GLU A 188 54.67 35.71 -7.12
N ARG A 189 55.56 34.75 -7.39
CA ARG A 189 56.94 35.03 -7.84
C ARG A 189 56.97 35.88 -9.12
N LYS A 190 56.12 35.58 -10.10
CA LYS A 190 56.01 36.38 -11.34
C LYS A 190 55.50 37.79 -11.08
N ILE A 191 54.50 37.93 -10.22
CA ILE A 191 53.98 39.25 -9.84
C ILE A 191 55.08 40.06 -9.16
N GLU A 192 55.89 39.44 -8.30
CA GLU A 192 57.03 40.11 -7.65
C GLU A 192 58.14 40.49 -8.64
N GLU A 193 58.50 39.64 -9.58
CA GLU A 193 59.48 39.95 -10.63
C GLU A 193 59.03 41.14 -11.48
N ILE A 194 57.77 41.14 -11.94
CA ILE A 194 57.17 42.24 -12.68
C ILE A 194 57.13 43.51 -11.82
N ARG A 195 56.79 43.40 -10.53
CA ARG A 195 56.86 44.54 -9.60
C ARG A 195 58.27 45.11 -9.50
N ARG A 196 59.30 44.26 -9.37
CA ARG A 196 60.70 44.71 -9.28
C ARG A 196 61.15 45.41 -10.56
N GLN A 197 60.77 44.90 -11.74
CA GLN A 197 61.06 45.54 -13.03
C GLN A 197 60.40 46.93 -13.11
N LEU A 198 59.11 47.03 -12.79
CA LEU A 198 58.39 48.31 -12.80
C LEU A 198 58.92 49.30 -11.74
N ILE A 199 59.38 48.81 -10.59
CA ILE A 199 60.06 49.64 -9.57
C ILE A 199 61.38 50.18 -10.12
N ALA A 200 62.18 49.35 -10.80
CA ALA A 200 63.45 49.76 -11.40
C ALA A 200 63.25 50.77 -12.55
N GLU A 201 62.16 50.66 -13.30
CA GLU A 201 61.75 51.60 -14.36
C GLU A 201 61.10 52.88 -13.81
N GLY A 202 60.74 52.91 -12.52
CA GLY A 202 60.13 54.07 -11.86
C GLY A 202 58.62 54.25 -12.13
N THR A 203 57.97 53.35 -12.88
CA THR A 203 56.55 53.42 -13.24
C THR A 203 55.69 52.51 -12.36
N ILE A 204 55.54 52.86 -11.07
CA ILE A 204 54.76 52.07 -10.12
C ILE A 204 53.32 52.59 -10.10
N SER A 205 52.48 52.06 -10.99
CA SER A 205 51.03 52.28 -10.96
C SER A 205 50.27 50.96 -11.05
N LYS A 206 49.10 50.88 -10.41
CA LYS A 206 48.24 49.69 -10.45
C LYS A 206 47.85 49.32 -11.89
N HIS A 207 47.65 50.33 -12.74
CA HIS A 207 47.30 50.15 -14.16
C HIS A 207 48.44 49.49 -14.95
N SER A 208 49.65 50.04 -14.83
CA SER A 208 50.85 49.54 -15.52
C SER A 208 51.19 48.10 -15.10
N LEU A 209 50.95 47.75 -13.82
CA LEU A 209 51.14 46.39 -13.32
C LEU A 209 50.15 45.39 -13.94
N THR A 210 48.88 45.77 -14.09
CA THR A 210 47.89 44.91 -14.74
C THR A 210 48.20 44.71 -16.22
N GLU A 211 48.66 45.75 -16.92
CA GLU A 211 49.05 45.67 -18.33
C GLU A 211 50.26 44.73 -18.53
N ALA A 212 51.29 44.89 -17.71
CA ALA A 212 52.50 44.05 -17.75
C ALA A 212 52.18 42.57 -17.47
N ILE A 213 51.30 42.28 -16.50
CA ILE A 213 50.83 40.91 -16.22
C ILE A 213 50.08 40.34 -17.45
N THR A 214 49.21 41.10 -18.09
CA THR A 214 48.44 40.61 -19.25
C THR A 214 49.32 40.34 -20.47
N LEU A 215 50.40 41.12 -20.67
CA LEU A 215 51.37 40.88 -21.74
C LEU A 215 52.17 39.60 -21.48
N ALA A 216 52.68 39.43 -20.26
CA ALA A 216 53.40 38.22 -19.85
C ALA A 216 52.53 36.94 -19.99
N GLU A 217 51.25 37.02 -19.61
CA GLU A 217 50.31 35.91 -19.78
C GLU A 217 50.03 35.57 -21.24
N LYS A 218 49.92 36.59 -22.13
CA LYS A 218 49.73 36.38 -23.57
C LYS A 218 50.93 35.67 -24.19
N ASP A 219 52.14 36.02 -23.81
CA ASP A 219 53.36 35.41 -24.36
C ASP A 219 53.60 34.00 -23.82
N GLU A 220 53.27 33.72 -22.55
CA GLU A 220 53.24 32.35 -22.05
C GLU A 220 52.19 31.48 -22.75
N LYS A 221 51.02 32.05 -23.06
CA LYS A 221 49.97 31.33 -23.77
C LYS A 221 50.41 30.96 -25.19
N LYS A 222 51.18 31.81 -25.87
CA LYS A 222 51.80 31.49 -27.18
C LYS A 222 52.83 30.36 -27.04
N LYS A 223 53.78 30.47 -26.11
CA LYS A 223 54.79 29.44 -25.83
C LYS A 223 54.16 28.08 -25.47
N LYS A 224 53.12 28.06 -24.63
CA LYS A 224 52.38 26.83 -24.28
C LYS A 224 51.66 26.22 -25.49
N LYS A 225 51.14 27.04 -26.41
CA LYS A 225 50.49 26.55 -27.64
C LYS A 225 51.53 25.91 -28.57
N GLU A 226 52.70 26.51 -28.72
CA GLU A 226 53.80 25.96 -29.53
C GLU A 226 54.29 24.63 -28.96
N LEU A 227 54.55 24.55 -27.66
CA LEU A 227 54.94 23.30 -26.99
C LEU A 227 53.88 22.19 -27.09
N LYS A 228 52.59 22.54 -27.13
CA LYS A 228 51.52 21.57 -27.37
C LYS A 228 51.54 21.06 -28.82
N LYS A 229 51.77 21.95 -29.80
CA LYS A 229 51.89 21.58 -31.21
C LYS A 229 53.07 20.64 -31.44
N THR A 230 54.24 20.92 -30.86
CA THR A 230 55.42 20.05 -30.99
C THR A 230 55.20 18.68 -30.35
N LYS A 231 54.61 18.61 -29.15
CA LYS A 231 54.27 17.32 -28.50
C LYS A 231 53.24 16.50 -29.27
N MET A 232 52.27 17.16 -29.90
CA MET A 232 51.30 16.49 -30.78
C MET A 232 51.99 15.88 -32.00
N LEU A 233 52.88 16.63 -32.65
CA LEU A 233 53.67 16.13 -33.79
C LEU A 233 54.59 14.96 -33.38
N GLU A 234 55.24 15.03 -32.23
CA GLU A 234 56.07 13.94 -31.71
C GLU A 234 55.24 12.67 -31.44
N ARG A 235 54.03 12.81 -30.87
CA ARG A 235 53.12 11.68 -30.63
C ARG A 235 52.65 11.02 -31.94
N GLN A 236 52.41 11.81 -32.98
CA GLN A 236 52.06 11.30 -34.31
C GLN A 236 53.21 10.50 -34.93
N LYS A 237 54.45 11.01 -34.84
CA LYS A 237 55.65 10.29 -35.30
C LYS A 237 55.84 8.96 -34.58
N ARG A 238 55.75 8.95 -33.23
CA ARG A 238 55.85 7.70 -32.44
C ARG A 238 54.76 6.68 -32.77
N LEU A 239 53.55 7.12 -33.11
CA LEU A 239 52.48 6.22 -33.56
C LEU A 239 52.78 5.65 -34.94
N ALA A 240 53.26 6.47 -35.88
CA ALA A 240 53.67 6.01 -37.21
C ALA A 240 54.83 4.99 -37.14
N GLU A 241 55.83 5.25 -36.31
CA GLU A 241 56.95 4.32 -36.07
C GLU A 241 56.47 2.97 -35.50
N ARG A 242 55.52 2.98 -34.55
CA ARG A 242 54.92 1.74 -34.02
C ARG A 242 54.13 0.96 -35.06
N LEU A 243 53.42 1.65 -35.97
CA LEU A 243 52.71 1.01 -37.07
C LEU A 243 53.67 0.36 -38.06
N ILE A 244 54.77 1.04 -38.40
CA ILE A 244 55.82 0.50 -39.29
C ILE A 244 56.51 -0.71 -38.64
N GLN A 245 56.82 -0.65 -37.34
CA GLN A 245 57.39 -1.79 -36.60
C GLN A 245 56.45 -2.98 -36.54
N ALA A 246 55.15 -2.76 -36.32
CA ALA A 246 54.15 -3.83 -36.33
C ALA A 246 54.00 -4.45 -37.74
N GLN A 247 54.08 -3.65 -38.80
CA GLN A 247 54.08 -4.15 -40.18
C GLN A 247 55.32 -5.00 -40.47
N GLN A 248 56.52 -4.55 -40.09
CA GLN A 248 57.76 -5.31 -40.25
C GLN A 248 57.76 -6.61 -39.43
N GLN A 249 57.18 -6.62 -38.23
CA GLN A 249 57.02 -7.85 -37.44
C GLN A 249 56.06 -8.84 -38.09
N ASN A 250 54.96 -8.35 -38.67
CA ASN A 250 54.03 -9.19 -39.42
C ASN A 250 54.67 -9.75 -40.70
N GLU A 251 55.43 -8.94 -41.44
CA GLU A 251 56.17 -9.38 -42.64
C GLU A 251 57.26 -10.41 -42.31
N ASN A 252 57.97 -10.24 -41.20
CA ASN A 252 58.95 -11.21 -40.73
C ASN A 252 58.31 -12.53 -40.28
N LEU A 253 57.17 -12.47 -39.58
CA LEU A 253 56.39 -13.67 -39.21
C LEU A 253 55.84 -14.38 -40.45
N GLU A 254 55.42 -13.65 -41.47
CA GLU A 254 54.98 -14.22 -42.75
C GLU A 254 56.15 -14.83 -43.55
N ALA A 255 57.36 -14.28 -43.46
CA ALA A 255 58.57 -14.84 -44.07
C ALA A 255 59.07 -16.10 -43.34
N GLU A 256 59.03 -16.13 -42.01
CA GLU A 256 59.36 -17.29 -41.20
C GLU A 256 58.39 -18.46 -41.46
N ASN A 257 57.09 -18.19 -41.54
CA ASN A 257 56.08 -19.20 -41.88
C ASN A 257 56.24 -19.78 -43.29
N LYS A 258 56.71 -18.99 -44.27
CA LYS A 258 56.98 -19.47 -45.65
C LYS A 258 58.21 -20.37 -45.71
N ASN A 259 59.26 -20.04 -44.96
CA ASN A 259 60.47 -20.87 -44.88
C ASN A 259 60.22 -22.21 -44.16
N GLU A 260 59.34 -22.25 -43.16
CA GLU A 260 58.94 -23.50 -42.52
C GLU A 260 58.10 -24.42 -43.43
N THR A 261 57.28 -23.85 -44.33
CA THR A 261 56.49 -24.64 -45.30
C THR A 261 57.32 -25.23 -46.43
N ASP A 262 58.44 -24.60 -46.81
CA ASP A 262 59.32 -25.11 -47.87
C ASP A 262 60.34 -26.16 -47.36
N SER A 263 60.57 -26.26 -46.04
CA SER A 263 61.44 -27.30 -45.45
C SER A 263 60.76 -28.65 -45.17
N LYS A 264 59.44 -28.74 -45.36
CA LYS A 264 58.61 -29.95 -45.10
C LYS A 264 58.13 -30.67 -46.37
N LYS A 265 58.72 -30.37 -47.54
CA LYS A 265 58.45 -31.05 -48.81
C LYS A 265 59.64 -31.87 -49.28
#